data_AF-A0A0N4ZJN7-F1
#
_entry.id   AF-A0A0N4ZJN7-F1
#
_cell.length_a   1.000
_cell.length_b   1.000
_cell.length_c   1.000
_cell.angle_alpha   90.00
_cell.angle_beta   90.00
_cell.angle_gamma   90.00
#
_symmetry.space_group_name_H-M   'P 1'
#
loop_
_entity.id
_entity.type
_entity.pdbx_description
1 polymer ?
#
loop_
_entity_poly.entity_id
_entity_poly.type
_entity_poly.pdbx_seq_one_letter_code
_entity_poly.pdbx_strand_id
1 'polypeptide(L)'
;DCAVIAEMDGRVEFGRDYKNKRRIKITPEPDADGNQGEAVEFLIPKGKHISVHDGDLIQKGDYIIDGNPDPHDLLRIQGVEALAEYLVNEVQEVYRLQGVPINDKHIEVIVRQMLQKVEVIDSGETTLIRGDTVEVA
;
A
#
# COMPACT_ATOMS: atom_id res chain seq x y z
N ASP A 1 -13.10 2.40 -7.84
CA ASP A 1 -11.99 3.26 -8.31
C ASP A 1 -10.74 2.87 -7.53
N CYS A 2 -9.58 2.79 -8.18
CA CYS A 2 -8.32 2.44 -7.50
C CYS A 2 -7.88 3.60 -6.60
N ALA A 3 -7.71 3.33 -5.31
CA ALA A 3 -7.10 4.27 -4.39
C ALA A 3 -5.60 4.41 -4.66
N VAL A 4 -5.03 5.51 -4.17
CA VAL A 4 -3.58 5.71 -4.11
C VAL A 4 -3.23 5.99 -2.66
N ILE A 5 -2.30 5.21 -2.13
CA ILE A 5 -1.84 5.27 -0.75
C ILE A 5 -0.43 5.87 -0.70
N ALA A 6 -0.14 6.63 0.35
CA ALA A 6 1.18 7.17 0.61
C ALA A 6 2.20 6.06 0.90
N GLU A 7 3.27 5.99 0.10
CA GLU A 7 4.34 5.00 0.27
C GLU A 7 5.32 5.33 1.42
N MET A 8 5.31 6.57 1.90
CA MET A 8 6.20 7.09 2.95
C MET A 8 5.56 8.23 3.73
N ASP A 9 6.11 8.49 4.92
CA ASP A 9 5.81 9.69 5.69
C ASP A 9 6.45 10.92 5.02
N GLY A 10 5.77 12.07 5.08
CA GLY A 10 6.36 13.31 4.63
C GLY A 10 5.37 14.41 4.33
N ARG A 11 5.91 15.49 3.75
CA ARG A 11 5.15 16.64 3.30
C ARG A 11 4.75 16.50 1.84
N VAL A 12 3.49 16.76 1.56
CA VAL A 12 2.92 16.75 0.20
C VAL A 12 3.27 18.05 -0.51
N GLU A 13 3.80 17.93 -1.73
CA GLU A 13 4.10 19.05 -2.62
C GLU A 13 3.50 18.80 -4.01
N PHE A 14 2.76 19.77 -4.53
CA PHE A 14 2.22 19.70 -5.89
C PHE A 14 3.25 20.22 -6.91
N GLY A 15 3.69 19.32 -7.78
CA GLY A 15 4.63 19.65 -8.85
C GLY A 15 3.95 20.22 -10.10
N ARG A 16 4.76 20.54 -11.11
CA ARG A 16 4.24 20.95 -12.42
C ARG A 16 3.52 19.79 -13.09
N ASP A 17 2.30 20.05 -13.55
CA ASP A 17 1.50 19.10 -14.29
C ASP A 17 2.26 18.52 -15.50
N TYR A 18 2.05 17.23 -15.75
CA TYR A 18 2.60 16.53 -16.91
C TYR A 18 1.47 15.97 -17.77
N LYS A 19 1.26 16.56 -18.95
CA LYS A 19 0.14 16.24 -19.85
C LYS A 19 -1.20 16.32 -19.08
N ASN A 20 -1.98 15.23 -19.09
CA ASN A 20 -3.25 15.11 -18.37
C ASN A 20 -3.10 14.53 -16.95
N LYS A 21 -1.90 14.58 -16.36
CA LYS A 21 -1.65 14.10 -14.99
C LYS A 21 -1.14 15.24 -14.10
N ARG A 22 -1.65 15.30 -12.87
CA ARG A 22 -1.11 16.09 -11.75
C ARG A 22 0.07 15.34 -11.16
N ARG A 23 1.15 16.06 -10.85
CA ARG A 23 2.32 15.49 -10.17
C ARG A 23 2.22 15.82 -8.69
N ILE A 24 2.25 14.80 -7.85
CA ILE A 24 2.36 14.95 -6.39
C ILE A 24 3.71 14.38 -5.99
N LYS A 25 4.40 15.08 -5.12
CA LYS A 25 5.67 14.65 -4.53
C LYS A 25 5.49 14.55 -3.02
N ILE A 26 5.97 13.48 -2.42
CA ILE A 26 6.04 13.34 -0.96
C ILE A 26 7.51 13.44 -0.59
N THR A 27 7.83 14.45 0.21
CA THR A 27 9.20 14.70 0.66
C THR A 27 9.27 14.45 2.17
N PRO A 28 10.12 13.52 2.65
CA PRO A 28 10.27 13.27 4.08
C PRO A 28 10.82 14.51 4.79
N GLU A 29 10.46 14.67 6.06
CA GLU A 29 11.02 15.73 6.89
C GLU A 29 12.51 15.43 7.18
N PRO A 30 13.37 16.46 7.27
CA PRO A 30 14.78 16.26 7.56
C PRO A 30 14.98 15.70 8.97
N ASP A 31 15.88 14.73 9.09
CA ASP A 31 16.27 14.16 10.38
C ASP A 31 17.02 15.19 11.25
N ALA A 32 17.26 14.86 12.52
CA ALA A 32 18.00 15.71 13.46
C ALA A 32 19.41 16.11 12.97
N ASP A 33 20.01 15.30 12.09
CA ASP A 33 21.31 15.55 11.45
C ASP A 33 21.21 16.39 10.16
N GLY A 34 20.01 16.86 9.80
CA GLY A 34 19.74 17.66 8.59
C GLY A 34 19.69 16.85 7.29
N ASN A 35 19.74 15.53 7.38
CA ASN A 35 19.63 14.66 6.21
C ASN A 35 18.17 14.53 5.78
N GLN A 36 17.92 14.76 4.49
CA GLN A 36 16.60 14.62 3.88
C GLN A 36 16.60 13.41 2.95
N GLY A 37 15.64 12.50 3.15
CA GLY A 37 15.47 11.32 2.29
C GLY A 37 15.05 11.67 0.86
N GLU A 38 15.14 10.69 -0.03
CA GLU A 38 14.66 10.83 -1.41
C GLU A 38 13.12 10.97 -1.44
N ALA A 39 12.65 11.94 -2.20
CA ALA A 39 11.22 12.19 -2.35
C ALA A 39 10.61 11.28 -3.43
N VAL A 40 9.41 10.76 -3.15
CA VAL A 40 8.67 9.90 -4.10
C VAL A 40 7.66 10.71 -4.88
N GLU A 41 7.62 10.49 -6.20
CA GLU A 41 6.73 11.18 -7.12
C GLU A 41 5.60 10.27 -7.63
N PHE A 42 4.38 10.82 -7.63
CA PHE A 42 3.16 10.18 -8.12
C PHE A 42 2.57 11.01 -9.27
N LEU A 43 2.02 10.31 -10.28
CA LEU A 43 1.33 10.93 -11.41
C LEU A 43 -0.14 10.53 -11.42
N ILE A 44 -0.99 11.45 -10.99
CA ILE A 44 -2.43 11.23 -10.82
C ILE A 44 -3.20 11.82 -12.00
N PRO A 45 -4.07 11.07 -12.68
CA PRO A 45 -4.91 11.61 -13.74
C PRO A 45 -5.74 12.82 -13.29
N LYS A 46 -5.77 13.87 -14.11
CA LYS A 46 -6.64 15.02 -13.90
C LYS A 46 -8.11 14.58 -13.97
N GLY A 47 -8.91 14.98 -12.98
CA GLY A 47 -10.31 14.58 -12.85
C GLY A 47 -10.59 13.60 -11.69
N LYS A 48 -9.55 12.99 -11.11
CA LYS A 48 -9.68 12.29 -9.82
C LYS A 48 -9.72 13.28 -8.66
N HIS A 49 -10.59 13.02 -7.69
CA HIS A 49 -10.61 13.73 -6.41
C HIS A 49 -9.37 13.35 -5.61
N ILE A 50 -8.66 14.34 -5.06
CA ILE A 50 -7.45 14.16 -4.27
C ILE A 50 -7.80 14.61 -2.86
N SER A 51 -7.52 13.77 -1.87
CA SER A 51 -7.94 13.97 -0.49
C SER A 51 -6.95 14.82 0.32
N VAL A 52 -5.75 15.01 -0.22
CA VAL A 52 -4.63 15.77 0.39
C VAL A 52 -4.43 17.15 -0.26
N HIS A 53 -3.90 18.10 0.51
CA HIS A 53 -3.58 19.46 0.09
C HIS A 53 -2.06 19.70 0.05
N ASP A 54 -1.67 20.78 -0.62
CA ASP A 54 -0.27 21.21 -0.70
C ASP A 54 0.22 21.65 0.69
N GLY A 55 1.34 21.09 1.12
CA GLY A 55 1.93 21.33 2.44
C GLY A 55 1.41 20.42 3.55
N ASP A 56 0.46 19.51 3.29
CA ASP A 56 -0.03 18.55 4.29
C ASP A 56 1.09 17.60 4.73
N LEU A 57 1.12 17.26 6.02
CA LEU A 57 1.94 16.18 6.57
C LEU A 57 1.11 14.91 6.59
N ILE A 58 1.60 13.88 5.91
CA ILE A 58 0.93 12.58 5.80
C ILE A 58 1.84 11.47 6.29
N GLN A 59 1.21 10.39 6.74
CA GLN A 59 1.88 9.17 7.16
C GLN A 59 1.78 8.11 6.05
N LYS A 60 2.71 7.19 6.08
CA LYS A 60 2.73 5.99 5.26
C LYS A 60 1.44 5.22 5.51
N GLY A 61 0.69 4.97 4.44
CA GLY A 61 -0.63 4.36 4.55
C GLY A 61 -1.81 5.33 4.38
N ASP A 62 -1.58 6.65 4.40
CA ASP A 62 -2.65 7.62 4.20
C ASP A 62 -3.16 7.62 2.75
N TYR A 63 -4.47 7.84 2.61
CA TYR A 63 -5.13 7.89 1.31
C TYR A 63 -4.91 9.25 0.63
N ILE A 64 -4.26 9.22 -0.52
CA ILE A 64 -4.08 10.38 -1.42
C ILE A 64 -5.28 10.50 -2.35
N ILE A 65 -5.79 9.36 -2.81
CA ILE A 65 -7.03 9.25 -3.59
C ILE A 65 -7.89 8.20 -2.92
N ASP A 66 -9.15 8.56 -2.63
CA ASP A 66 -10.13 7.63 -2.07
C ASP A 66 -10.50 6.52 -3.07
N GLY A 67 -10.82 5.34 -2.54
CA GLY A 67 -11.23 4.19 -3.34
C GLY A 67 -10.82 2.88 -2.69
N ASN A 68 -10.91 1.79 -3.44
CA ASN A 68 -10.41 0.50 -2.98
C ASN A 68 -8.90 0.43 -3.27
N PRO A 69 -8.06 0.16 -2.26
CA PRO A 69 -6.63 0.00 -2.46
C PRO A 69 -6.33 -1.27 -3.25
N ASP A 70 -5.27 -1.22 -4.05
CA ASP A 70 -4.72 -2.42 -4.67
C ASP A 70 -4.09 -3.30 -3.56
N PRO A 71 -4.47 -4.58 -3.44
CA PRO A 71 -3.89 -5.49 -2.45
C PRO A 71 -2.35 -5.59 -2.51
N HIS A 72 -1.75 -5.49 -3.70
CA HIS A 72 -0.30 -5.51 -3.87
C HIS A 72 0.37 -4.25 -3.35
N ASP A 73 -0.24 -3.08 -3.57
CA ASP A 73 0.27 -1.83 -3.00
C ASP A 73 0.09 -1.83 -1.49
N LEU A 74 -1.05 -2.29 -0.98
CA LEU A 74 -1.31 -2.43 0.44
C LEU A 74 -0.28 -3.33 1.12
N LEU A 75 0.04 -4.49 0.51
CA LEU A 75 1.08 -5.40 1.00
C LEU A 75 2.46 -4.74 1.04
N ARG A 76 2.84 -4.04 -0.04
CA ARG A 76 4.15 -3.39 -0.17
C ARG A 76 4.32 -2.24 0.82
N ILE A 77 3.24 -1.51 1.09
CA ILE A 77 3.26 -0.31 1.93
C ILE A 77 3.01 -0.67 3.40
N GLN A 78 1.87 -1.27 3.72
CA GLN A 78 1.45 -1.49 5.10
C GLN A 78 1.79 -2.89 5.64
N GLY A 79 2.21 -3.82 4.77
CA GLY A 79 2.67 -5.15 5.17
C GLY A 79 1.57 -6.21 5.21
N VAL A 80 1.98 -7.40 5.65
CA VAL A 80 1.15 -8.62 5.63
C VAL A 80 -0.05 -8.52 6.57
N GLU A 81 0.13 -7.95 7.77
CA GLU A 81 -0.93 -7.82 8.76
C GLU A 81 -2.07 -6.92 8.27
N ALA A 82 -1.73 -5.74 7.75
CA ALA A 82 -2.71 -4.80 7.21
C ALA A 82 -3.46 -5.37 6.01
N LEU A 83 -2.77 -6.08 5.10
CA LEU A 83 -3.43 -6.75 3.99
C LEU A 83 -4.36 -7.88 4.48
N ALA A 84 -3.93 -8.67 5.46
CA ALA A 84 -4.74 -9.76 5.98
C ALA A 84 -6.03 -9.24 6.63
N GLU A 85 -5.92 -8.20 7.46
CA GLU A 85 -7.08 -7.53 8.07
C GLU A 85 -8.02 -6.95 7.00
N TYR A 86 -7.48 -6.27 5.98
CA TYR A 86 -8.26 -5.75 4.87
C TYR A 86 -9.04 -6.86 4.14
N LEU A 87 -8.38 -7.95 3.77
CA LEU A 87 -9.04 -9.07 3.07
C LEU A 87 -10.11 -9.73 3.92
N VAL A 88 -9.87 -9.93 5.22
CA VAL A 88 -10.87 -10.50 6.12
C VAL A 88 -12.08 -9.58 6.21
N ASN A 89 -11.88 -8.27 6.41
CA ASN A 89 -12.97 -7.31 6.53
C ASN A 89 -13.81 -7.19 5.25
N GLU A 90 -13.19 -7.06 4.08
CA GLU A 90 -13.90 -6.94 2.80
C GLU A 90 -14.73 -8.18 2.49
N VAL A 91 -14.18 -9.38 2.72
CA VAL A 91 -14.92 -10.64 2.53
C VAL A 91 -16.07 -10.71 3.54
N GLN A 92 -15.82 -10.37 4.80
CA GLN A 92 -16.82 -10.40 5.86
C GLN A 92 -17.98 -9.44 5.58
N GLU A 93 -17.72 -8.26 5.01
CA GLU A 93 -18.78 -7.32 4.60
C GLU A 93 -19.74 -7.90 3.58
N VAL A 94 -19.26 -8.66 2.59
CA VAL A 94 -20.11 -9.31 1.59
C VAL A 94 -21.02 -10.36 2.24
N TYR A 95 -20.49 -11.18 3.15
CA TYR A 95 -21.28 -12.18 3.88
C TYR A 95 -22.31 -11.51 4.81
N ARG A 96 -21.92 -10.46 5.51
CA ARG A 96 -22.82 -9.64 6.34
C ARG A 96 -23.96 -9.05 5.52
N LEU A 97 -23.67 -8.51 4.33
CA LEU A 97 -24.66 -7.92 3.43
C LEU A 97 -25.70 -8.95 2.96
N GLN A 98 -25.28 -10.19 2.73
CA GLN A 98 -26.18 -11.29 2.33
C GLN A 98 -26.89 -11.94 3.52
N GLY A 99 -26.59 -11.52 4.75
CA GLY A 99 -27.18 -12.07 5.98
C GLY A 99 -26.69 -13.48 6.32
N VAL A 100 -25.55 -13.90 5.75
CA VAL A 100 -24.97 -15.23 5.99
C VAL A 100 -23.87 -15.10 7.06
N PRO A 101 -24.05 -15.66 8.27
CA PRO A 101 -23.03 -15.59 9.31
C PRO A 101 -21.87 -16.54 8.98
N ILE A 102 -20.64 -16.04 9.05
CA ILE A 102 -19.41 -16.82 8.95
C ILE A 102 -18.42 -16.33 10.02
N ASN A 103 -17.66 -17.28 10.58
CA ASN A 103 -16.63 -16.96 11.55
C ASN A 103 -15.34 -16.53 10.84
N ASP A 104 -14.73 -15.44 11.31
CA ASP A 104 -13.50 -14.85 10.74
C ASP A 104 -12.37 -15.88 10.61
N LYS A 105 -12.27 -16.85 11.52
CA LYS A 105 -11.26 -17.93 11.45
C LYS A 105 -11.24 -18.69 10.12
N HIS A 106 -12.40 -18.86 9.48
CA HIS A 106 -12.47 -19.53 8.19
C HIS A 106 -11.83 -18.69 7.08
N ILE A 107 -12.04 -17.38 7.14
CA ILE A 107 -11.49 -16.43 6.17
C ILE A 107 -9.99 -16.27 6.43
N GLU A 108 -9.57 -16.13 7.70
CA GLU A 108 -8.17 -16.04 8.11
C GLU A 108 -7.33 -17.24 7.61
N VAL A 109 -7.86 -18.46 7.71
CA VAL A 109 -7.15 -19.66 7.22
C VAL A 109 -6.93 -19.59 5.70
N ILE A 110 -7.89 -19.06 4.94
CA ILE A 110 -7.76 -18.88 3.48
C ILE A 110 -6.75 -17.76 3.18
N VAL A 111 -6.86 -16.62 3.87
CA VAL A 111 -5.95 -15.49 3.70
C VAL A 111 -4.51 -15.88 4.04
N ARG A 112 -4.30 -16.68 5.08
CA ARG A 112 -2.99 -17.27 5.39
C ARG A 112 -2.46 -18.07 4.21
N GLN A 113 -3.29 -18.89 3.55
CA GLN A 113 -2.88 -19.69 2.40
C GLN A 113 -2.54 -18.84 1.17
N MET A 114 -3.16 -17.67 1.02
CA MET A 114 -2.86 -16.72 -0.06
C MET A 114 -1.49 -16.03 0.12
N LEU A 115 -1.02 -15.86 1.36
CA LEU A 115 0.18 -15.08 1.71
C LEU A 115 1.43 -15.94 1.96
N GLN A 116 1.41 -17.23 1.58
CA GLN A 116 2.52 -18.16 1.84
C GLN A 116 3.72 -18.02 0.91
N LYS A 117 3.55 -17.39 -0.25
CA LYS A 117 4.59 -17.34 -1.29
C LYS A 117 5.40 -16.05 -1.18
N VAL A 118 6.72 -16.17 -1.17
CA VAL A 118 7.66 -15.05 -1.17
C VAL A 118 8.66 -15.19 -2.31
N GLU A 119 9.06 -14.06 -2.88
CA GLU A 119 10.09 -13.98 -3.92
C GLU A 119 11.46 -13.69 -3.31
N VAL A 120 12.49 -14.42 -3.74
CA VAL A 120 13.86 -14.24 -3.26
C VAL A 120 14.52 -13.06 -3.97
N ILE A 121 14.72 -11.96 -3.24
CA ILE A 121 15.34 -10.73 -3.76
C ILE A 121 16.87 -10.82 -3.77
N ASP A 122 17.43 -11.45 -2.73
CA ASP A 122 18.85 -11.74 -2.54
C ASP A 122 19.02 -13.11 -1.88
N SER A 123 19.92 -13.92 -2.43
CA SER A 123 20.24 -15.26 -1.95
C SER A 123 21.23 -15.28 -0.79
N GLY A 124 22.03 -14.21 -0.62
CA GLY A 124 23.06 -14.13 0.42
C GLY A 124 23.98 -15.38 0.44
N GLU A 125 24.10 -16.01 1.61
CA GLU A 125 24.86 -17.26 1.82
C GLU A 125 24.00 -18.53 1.72
N THR A 126 22.72 -18.41 1.37
CA THR A 126 21.81 -19.56 1.24
C THR A 126 21.92 -20.22 -0.13
N THR A 127 21.32 -21.41 -0.27
CA THR A 127 21.19 -22.11 -1.56
C THR A 127 19.97 -21.64 -2.37
N LEU A 128 19.30 -20.58 -1.95
CA LEU A 128 18.13 -20.05 -2.64
C LEU A 128 18.55 -19.39 -3.96
N ILE A 129 17.70 -19.48 -4.97
CA ILE A 129 17.94 -18.85 -6.26
C ILE A 129 17.21 -17.51 -6.28
N ARG A 130 17.92 -16.45 -6.65
CA ARG A 130 17.32 -15.13 -6.83
C ARG A 130 16.23 -15.17 -7.90
N GLY A 131 15.06 -14.62 -7.59
CA GLY A 131 13.89 -14.63 -8.47
C GLY A 131 13.03 -15.89 -8.36
N ASP A 132 13.44 -16.90 -7.58
CA ASP A 132 12.56 -18.03 -7.28
C ASP A 132 11.49 -17.63 -6.27
N THR A 133 10.33 -18.26 -6.40
CA THR A 133 9.25 -18.18 -5.42
C THR A 133 9.33 -19.37 -4.48
N VAL A 134 9.42 -19.11 -3.18
CA VAL A 134 9.46 -20.14 -2.13
C VAL A 134 8.26 -20.00 -1.19
N GLU A 135 7.92 -21.10 -0.51
CA GLU A 135 6.86 -21.10 0.50
C GLU A 135 7.45 -20.84 1.89
N VAL A 136 6.83 -19.92 2.62
CA VAL A 136 7.14 -19.64 4.02
C VAL A 136 6.37 -20.64 4.89
N ALA A 137 7.11 -21.49 5.62
CA ALA A 137 6.55 -22.52 6.50
C ALA A 137 5.93 -21.95 7.78
#